data_AF-A0A518C5N7-F1
#
_entry.id   AF-A0A518C5N7-F1
#
_cell.length_a   1.000
_cell.length_b   1.000
_cell.length_c   1.000
_cell.angle_alpha   90.00
_cell.angle_beta   90.00
_cell.angle_gamma   90.00
#
_symmetry.space_group_name_H-M   'P 1'
#
loop_
_entity.id
_entity.type
_entity.pdbx_description
1 polymer ?
#
loop_
_entity_poly.entity_id
_entity_poly.type
_entity_poly.pdbx_seq_one_letter_code
_entity_poly.pdbx_strand_id
1 'polypeptide(L)'
;MRRHLAELGALSADATVEQAVETAYRLLGHAPSVLLLATLEDGIGVERRPNLPGTVEQRRNWSFALPQMLEDIETANLPAVIARSLSRTDDIESKGGDS
;
A
#
# COMPACT_ATOMS: atom_id res chain seq x y z
N MET A 1 -7.89 -8.20 3.69
CA MET A 1 -6.84 -8.10 2.66
C MET A 1 -6.29 -9.48 2.29
N ARG A 2 -5.49 -10.14 3.16
CA ARG A 2 -4.85 -11.44 2.87
C ARG A 2 -5.77 -12.51 2.25
N ARG A 3 -6.95 -12.73 2.84
CA ARG A 3 -7.96 -13.69 2.33
C ARG A 3 -8.41 -13.36 0.91
N HIS A 4 -8.68 -12.09 0.63
CA HIS A 4 -9.15 -11.65 -0.69
C HIS A 4 -8.06 -11.81 -1.76
N LEU A 5 -6.79 -11.55 -1.41
CA LEU A 5 -5.66 -11.79 -2.31
C LEU A 5 -5.42 -13.28 -2.56
N ALA A 6 -5.63 -14.12 -1.55
CA ALA A 6 -5.59 -15.58 -1.72
C ALA A 6 -6.71 -16.08 -2.63
N GLU A 7 -7.92 -15.52 -2.53
CA GLU A 7 -9.04 -15.82 -3.45
C GLU A 7 -8.74 -15.40 -4.90
N LEU A 8 -7.96 -14.34 -5.09
CA LEU A 8 -7.46 -13.93 -6.41
C LEU A 8 -6.27 -14.79 -6.90
N GLY A 9 -5.86 -15.82 -6.15
CA GLY A 9 -4.70 -16.66 -6.45
C GLY A 9 -3.36 -15.92 -6.36
N ALA A 10 -3.34 -14.71 -5.81
CA ALA A 10 -2.19 -13.82 -5.81
C ALA A 10 -1.28 -14.04 -4.58
N LEU A 11 -1.69 -14.83 -3.60
CA LEU A 11 -0.99 -15.00 -2.32
C LEU A 11 -1.11 -16.41 -1.76
N SER A 12 -0.03 -16.92 -1.16
CA SER A 12 -0.03 -18.18 -0.41
C SER A 12 -0.76 -18.05 0.93
N ALA A 13 -1.25 -19.18 1.48
CA ALA A 13 -1.98 -19.22 2.74
C ALA A 13 -1.12 -18.89 3.98
N ASP A 14 0.18 -19.14 3.90
CA ASP A 14 1.20 -18.87 4.92
C ASP A 14 1.85 -17.48 4.79
N ALA A 15 1.44 -16.69 3.79
CA ALA A 15 2.02 -15.37 3.56
C ALA A 15 1.82 -14.42 4.75
N THR A 16 2.84 -13.59 4.99
CA THR A 16 2.85 -12.55 6.02
C THR A 16 1.94 -11.38 5.64
N VAL A 17 1.70 -10.48 6.59
CA VAL A 17 0.91 -9.26 6.35
C VAL A 17 1.63 -8.36 5.35
N GLU A 18 2.94 -8.20 5.47
CA GLU A 18 3.78 -7.40 4.59
C GLU A 18 3.73 -7.92 3.16
N GLN A 19 3.83 -9.24 2.97
CA GLN A 19 3.70 -9.87 1.65
C GLN A 19 2.30 -9.67 1.05
N ALA A 20 1.26 -9.70 1.88
CA ALA A 20 -0.10 -9.39 1.45
C ALA A 20 -0.23 -7.92 1.01
N VAL A 21 0.33 -6.99 1.77
CA VAL A 21 0.33 -5.55 1.43
C VAL A 21 1.10 -5.30 0.13
N GLU A 22 2.32 -5.83 0.01
CA GLU A 22 3.14 -5.73 -1.20
C GLU A 22 2.39 -6.26 -2.43
N THR A 23 1.78 -7.44 -2.32
CA THR A 23 1.03 -8.05 -3.42
C THR A 23 -0.17 -7.19 -3.82
N ALA A 24 -0.92 -6.63 -2.85
CA ALA A 24 -2.02 -5.73 -3.15
C ALA A 24 -1.54 -4.49 -3.91
N TYR A 25 -0.46 -3.85 -3.46
CA TYR A 25 0.07 -2.66 -4.12
C TYR A 25 0.68 -2.96 -5.48
N ARG A 26 1.30 -4.14 -5.67
CA ARG A 26 1.74 -4.59 -7.00
C ARG A 26 0.57 -4.75 -7.96
N LEU A 27 -0.54 -5.35 -7.53
CA LEU A 27 -1.75 -5.46 -8.36
C LEU A 27 -2.34 -4.07 -8.69
N LEU A 28 -2.37 -3.16 -7.72
CA LEU A 28 -2.80 -1.78 -7.93
C LEU A 28 -1.91 -1.03 -8.94
N GLY A 29 -0.59 -1.27 -8.92
CA GLY A 29 0.36 -0.70 -9.88
C GLY A 29 0.03 -1.03 -11.35
N HIS A 30 -0.64 -2.16 -11.60
CA HIS A 30 -1.06 -2.58 -12.95
C HIS A 30 -2.45 -2.07 -13.34
N ALA A 31 -3.17 -1.39 -12.45
CA ALA A 31 -4.49 -0.86 -12.77
C ALA A 31 -4.38 0.29 -13.80
N PRO A 32 -5.36 0.44 -14.70
CA PRO A 32 -5.42 1.55 -15.65
C PRO A 32 -5.86 2.87 -14.98
N SER A 33 -5.44 3.09 -13.73
CA SER A 33 -5.75 4.27 -12.94
C SER A 33 -4.77 5.40 -13.24
N VAL A 34 -5.27 6.61 -13.43
CA VAL A 34 -4.45 7.82 -13.62
C VAL A 34 -3.68 8.18 -12.35
N LEU A 35 -4.28 7.97 -11.18
CA LEU A 35 -3.69 8.22 -9.88
C LEU A 35 -3.81 6.97 -9.00
N LEU A 36 -2.70 6.59 -8.38
CA LEU A 36 -2.61 5.54 -7.37
C LEU A 36 -2.08 6.17 -6.09
N LEU A 37 -2.66 5.79 -4.96
CA LEU A 37 -2.29 6.29 -3.64
C LEU A 37 -1.94 5.12 -2.73
N ALA A 38 -0.90 5.32 -1.93
CA ALA A 38 -0.57 4.48 -0.79
C ALA A 38 -0.79 5.25 0.50
N THR A 39 -1.16 4.55 1.57
CA THR A 39 -1.28 5.14 2.90
C THR A 39 -0.04 4.85 3.74
N LEU A 40 0.32 5.77 4.63
CA LEU A 40 1.43 5.55 5.57
C LEU A 40 1.10 4.39 6.50
N GLU A 41 -0.16 4.28 6.93
CA GLU A 41 -0.66 3.18 7.75
C GLU A 41 -0.37 1.81 7.14
N ASP A 42 -0.58 1.62 5.83
CA ASP A 42 -0.25 0.35 5.18
C ASP A 42 1.27 0.14 5.10
N GLY A 43 2.03 1.22 4.84
CA GLY A 43 3.49 1.19 4.79
C GLY A 43 4.14 0.79 6.11
N ILE A 44 3.46 0.98 7.24
CA ILE A 44 3.97 0.60 8.56
C ILE A 44 3.07 -0.40 9.31
N GLY A 45 2.16 -1.07 8.60
CA GLY A 45 1.37 -2.18 9.14
C GLY A 45 0.41 -1.79 10.27
N VAL A 46 -0.13 -0.58 10.27
CA VAL A 46 -1.04 -0.11 11.33
C VAL A 46 -2.39 -0.83 11.25
N GLU A 47 -2.64 -1.73 12.19
CA GLU A 47 -3.90 -2.47 12.27
C GLU A 47 -5.09 -1.58 12.67
N ARG A 48 -4.85 -0.57 13.49
CA ARG A 48 -5.90 0.25 14.08
C ARG A 48 -6.35 1.34 13.12
N ARG A 49 -7.57 1.21 12.59
CA ARG A 49 -8.21 2.25 11.76
C ARG A 49 -8.38 3.58 12.54
N PRO A 50 -8.05 4.74 11.92
CA PRO A 50 -8.20 6.06 12.53
C PRO A 50 -9.67 6.44 12.72
N ASN A 51 -10.55 5.91 11.88
CA ASN A 51 -11.99 6.09 11.96
C ASN A 51 -12.73 4.77 11.86
N LEU A 52 -13.71 4.60 12.75
CA LEU A 52 -14.74 3.58 12.64
C LEU A 52 -16.09 4.29 12.42
N PRO A 53 -16.68 4.19 11.20
CA PRO A 53 -17.98 4.76 10.92
C PRO A 53 -19.07 4.21 11.86
N GLY A 54 -20.03 5.07 12.22
CA GLY A 54 -21.14 4.68 13.09
C GLY A 54 -20.84 4.68 14.59
N THR A 55 -19.64 5.11 15.01
CA THR A 55 -19.30 5.32 16.42
C THR A 55 -19.03 6.79 16.71
N VAL A 56 -19.47 7.27 17.87
CA VAL A 56 -19.20 8.65 18.32
C VAL A 56 -18.49 8.62 19.66
N GLU A 57 -19.11 8.08 20.70
CA GLU A 57 -18.54 8.06 22.06
C GLU A 57 -17.76 6.77 22.38
N GLN A 58 -18.08 5.67 21.69
CA GLN A 58 -17.52 4.34 21.95
C GLN A 58 -16.05 4.22 21.50
N ARG A 59 -15.61 5.13 20.62
CA ARG A 59 -14.27 5.11 20.04
C ARG A 59 -13.81 6.53 19.75
N ARG A 60 -12.56 6.83 20.11
CA ARG A 60 -11.91 8.10 19.75
C ARG A 60 -11.52 8.14 18.28
N ASN A 61 -12.47 8.41 17.40
CA ASN A 61 -12.19 8.60 15.97
C ASN A 61 -11.28 9.82 15.75
N TRP A 62 -10.45 9.78 14.70
CA TRP A 62 -9.60 10.89 14.23
C TRP A 62 -8.58 11.40 15.24
N SER A 63 -8.30 10.62 16.29
CA SER A 63 -7.46 11.02 17.42
C SER A 63 -6.24 10.12 17.60
N PHE A 64 -5.91 9.30 16.61
CA PHE A 64 -4.75 8.41 16.65
C PHE A 64 -3.64 8.96 15.77
N ALA A 65 -2.46 9.16 16.37
CA ALA A 65 -1.23 9.38 15.62
C ALA A 65 -0.71 8.06 15.04
N LEU A 66 0.18 8.15 14.05
CA LEU A 66 0.97 7.01 13.62
C LEU A 66 1.85 6.51 14.79
N PRO A 67 2.06 5.20 14.93
CA PRO A 67 2.81 4.63 16.05
C PRO A 67 4.35 4.76 15.91
N GLN A 68 4.84 5.38 14.84
CA GLN A 68 6.25 5.53 14.53
C GLN A 68 6.56 7.01 14.21
N MET A 69 7.80 7.42 14.48
CA MET A 69 8.29 8.74 14.10
C MET A 69 8.57 8.80 12.60
N LEU A 70 8.58 10.00 12.01
CA LEU A 70 8.78 10.15 10.57
C LEU A 70 10.12 9.56 10.11
N GLU A 71 11.18 9.75 10.90
CA GLU A 71 12.53 9.28 10.62
C GLU A 71 12.61 7.75 10.57
N ASP A 72 11.81 7.07 11.40
CA ASP A 72 11.69 5.61 11.38
C ASP A 72 10.94 5.14 10.13
N ILE A 73 9.89 5.86 9.73
CA ILE A 73 9.11 5.56 8.51
C ILE A 73 9.97 5.71 7.26
N GLU A 74 10.80 6.75 7.19
CA GLU A 74 11.70 7.01 6.06
C GLU A 74 12.73 5.90 5.84
N THR A 75 13.14 5.22 6.91
CA THR A 75 14.12 4.13 6.85
C THR A 75 13.47 2.73 6.80
N ALA A 76 12.15 2.65 6.93
CA ALA A 76 11.42 1.39 6.87
C ALA A 76 11.41 0.79 5.45
N ASN A 77 11.45 -0.54 5.38
CA ASN A 77 11.52 -1.24 4.09
C ASN A 77 10.18 -1.21 3.31
N LEU A 78 9.05 -1.43 3.98
CA LEU A 78 7.76 -1.62 3.32
C LEU A 78 7.26 -0.37 2.56
N PRO A 79 7.40 0.88 3.07
CA PRO A 79 7.06 2.07 2.30
C PRO A 79 7.82 2.16 0.98
N ALA A 80 9.12 1.83 0.99
CA ALA A 80 9.95 1.82 -0.22
C ALA A 80 9.53 0.72 -1.22
N VAL A 81 9.15 -0.46 -0.72
CA VAL A 81 8.60 -1.55 -1.55
C VAL A 81 7.29 -1.13 -2.22
N ILE A 82 6.38 -0.50 -1.46
CA ILE A 82 5.10 0.00 -1.98
C ILE A 82 5.33 1.09 -3.03
N ALA A 83 6.21 2.06 -2.75
CA ALA A 83 6.54 3.13 -3.69
C ALA A 83 7.07 2.58 -5.01
N ARG A 84 7.98 1.59 -4.98
CA ARG A 84 8.46 0.90 -6.19
C ARG A 84 7.35 0.19 -6.94
N SER A 85 6.44 -0.46 -6.22
CA SER A 85 5.31 -1.21 -6.81
C SER A 85 4.30 -0.31 -7.55
N LEU A 86 4.22 0.97 -7.16
CA LEU A 86 3.34 1.97 -7.77
C LEU A 86 4.05 2.86 -8.79
N SER A 87 5.37 2.80 -8.86
CA SER A 87 6.15 3.60 -9.81
C SER A 87 5.92 3.07 -11.22
N ARG A 88 5.32 3.88 -12.10
CA ARG A 88 5.30 3.58 -13.53
C ARG A 88 6.73 3.76 -14.05
N THR A 89 7.38 2.69 -14.47
CA THR A 89 8.51 2.81 -15.39
C THR A 89 7.90 3.21 -16.72
N ASP A 90 7.77 4.51 -16.97
CA ASP A 90 7.38 4.94 -18.30
C ASP A 90 8.46 4.43 -19.27
N ASP A 91 8.04 3.67 -20.28
CA ASP A 91 8.82 3.33 -21.48
C ASP A 91 9.13 4.63 -22.26
N ILE A 92 9.95 5.51 -21.69
CA ILE A 92 10.55 6.65 -22.39
C ILE A 92 11.74 6.13 -23.21
N GLU A 93 11.50 5.13 -24.06
CA GLU A 93 12.46 4.67 -25.06
C GLU A 93 11.78 3.90 -26.21
N SER A 94 10.67 4.41 -26.74
CA SER A 94 10.26 4.03 -28.11
C SER A 94 9.47 5.15 -28.76
N LYS A 95 10.19 6.05 -29.45
CA LYS A 95 9.79 6.88 -30.60
C LYS A 95 10.78 8.03 -30.75
N GLY A 96 11.95 7.72 -31.29
CA GLY A 96 12.99 8.70 -31.61
C GLY A 96 13.94 8.22 -32.70
N GLY A 97 13.46 7.42 -33.66
CA GLY A 97 14.26 6.90 -34.75
C GLY A 97 13.40 6.33 -35.86
N ASP A 98 12.92 7.21 -36.73
CA ASP A 98 12.97 7.06 -38.19
C ASP A 98 12.15 8.17 -38.85
N SER A 99 12.86 9.14 -39.42
CA SER A 99 12.58 9.82 -40.71
C SER A 99 13.71 10.79 -41.02
#